data_AF-A0A5N9CT00-F1
#
_entry.id   AF-A0A5N9CT00-F1
#
_cell.length_a   1.000
_cell.length_b   1.000
_cell.length_c   1.000
_cell.angle_alpha   90.00
_cell.angle_beta   90.00
_cell.angle_gamma   90.00
#
_symmetry.space_group_name_H-M   'P 1'
#
loop_
_entity.id
_entity.type
_entity.pdbx_description
1 polymer ?
#
loop_
_entity_poly.entity_id
_entity_poly.type
_entity_poly.pdbx_seq_one_letter_code
_entity_poly.pdbx_strand_id
1 'polypeptide(L)'
;MEVTNLMPRPSLIVACTSIYSYNKSEIWLGSGLIVDETYTVTINEGITILFTAQDDVALAMVEKEPPIENAEVAETVGGYLLTTASRLSLGSGCSRFNGHEINRRFADRIEVTLTHVEVASENVPCTADLPVVVTDIP
;
A
#
# COMPACT_ATOMS: atom_id res chain seq x y z
N MET A 1 2.68 -9.02 20.47
CA MET A 1 1.58 -9.66 19.74
C MET A 1 2.22 -10.48 18.63
N GLU A 2 2.05 -11.80 18.63
CA GLU A 2 2.65 -12.69 17.63
C GLU A 2 1.71 -12.82 16.43
N VAL A 3 2.27 -12.79 15.21
CA VAL A 3 1.53 -13.08 13.99
C VAL A 3 1.69 -14.56 13.68
N THR A 4 0.62 -15.34 13.85
CA THR A 4 0.60 -16.77 13.55
C THR A 4 -0.18 -17.03 12.26
N ASN A 5 0.49 -17.57 11.25
CA ASN A 5 -0.19 -18.04 10.04
C ASN A 5 -0.81 -19.42 10.27
N LEU A 6 -2.10 -19.56 9.95
CA LEU A 6 -2.78 -20.85 9.99
C LEU A 6 -2.49 -21.64 8.71
N MET A 7 -2.02 -22.87 8.87
CA MET A 7 -1.86 -23.82 7.76
C MET A 7 -3.00 -24.86 7.77
N PRO A 8 -3.39 -25.39 6.59
CA PRO A 8 -4.33 -26.50 6.52
C PRO A 8 -3.85 -27.72 7.31
N ARG A 9 -4.78 -28.49 7.88
CA ARG A 9 -4.45 -29.73 8.60
C ARG A 9 -3.78 -30.73 7.64
N PRO A 10 -2.69 -31.42 8.05
CA PRO A 10 -1.91 -32.32 7.19
C PRO A 10 -2.70 -33.46 6.51
N SER A 11 -3.88 -33.80 7.05
CA SER A 11 -4.73 -34.88 6.54
C SER A 11 -5.67 -34.47 5.40
N LEU A 12 -5.75 -33.19 5.04
CA LEU A 12 -6.45 -32.74 3.83
C LEU A 12 -5.46 -32.51 2.70
N ILE A 13 -5.55 -33.32 1.65
CA ILE A 13 -4.88 -33.05 0.38
C ILE A 13 -5.63 -31.90 -0.30
N VAL A 14 -5.22 -30.68 -0.02
CA VAL A 14 -5.60 -29.50 -0.80
C VAL A 14 -4.53 -29.33 -1.86
N ALA A 15 -4.91 -29.39 -3.14
CA ALA A 15 -4.02 -29.02 -4.22
C ALA A 15 -3.83 -27.49 -4.17
N CYS A 16 -2.89 -27.03 -3.33
CA CYS A 16 -2.46 -25.64 -3.37
C CYS A 16 -1.85 -25.40 -4.75
N THR A 17 -2.48 -24.57 -5.55
CA THR A 17 -1.83 -24.00 -6.73
C THR A 17 -0.62 -23.21 -6.24
N SER A 18 0.52 -23.29 -6.93
CA SER A 18 1.79 -22.66 -6.55
C SER A 18 1.76 -21.12 -6.62
N ILE A 19 0.57 -20.52 -6.64
CA ILE A 19 0.37 -19.08 -6.52
C ILE A 19 0.50 -18.72 -5.06
N TYR A 20 1.72 -18.34 -4.67
CA TYR A 20 2.00 -17.76 -3.37
C TYR A 20 1.26 -16.42 -3.26
N SER A 21 0.16 -16.39 -2.50
CA SER A 21 -0.50 -15.13 -2.13
C SER A 21 0.25 -14.46 -0.98
N TYR A 22 0.44 -13.15 -1.05
CA TYR A 22 0.99 -12.38 0.07
C TYR A 22 -0.06 -12.24 1.18
N ASN A 23 0.30 -12.55 2.42
CA ASN A 23 -0.46 -12.08 3.57
C ASN A 23 0.05 -10.69 3.94
N LYS A 24 -0.71 -9.65 3.59
CA LYS A 24 -0.46 -8.28 4.06
C LYS A 24 -1.24 -8.07 5.35
N SER A 25 -0.52 -7.77 6.43
CA SER A 25 -1.08 -7.43 7.74
C SER A 25 -0.60 -6.04 8.15
N GLU A 26 -1.51 -5.17 8.57
CA GLU A 26 -1.20 -3.82 9.03
C GLU A 26 -1.45 -3.76 10.55
N ILE A 27 -0.43 -3.36 11.31
CA ILE A 27 -0.44 -3.36 12.78
C ILE A 27 -0.19 -1.93 13.27
N TRP A 28 -1.13 -1.39 14.05
CA TRP A 28 -0.97 -0.10 14.68
C TRP A 28 0.05 -0.17 15.83
N LEU A 29 1.14 0.60 15.74
CA LEU A 29 2.22 0.59 16.74
C LEU A 29 1.98 1.52 17.94
N GLY A 30 0.90 2.32 17.92
CA GLY A 30 0.49 3.21 19.01
C GLY A 30 0.56 4.70 18.66
N SER A 31 -0.13 5.52 19.47
CA SER A 31 -0.04 6.99 19.47
C SER A 31 0.57 7.43 20.81
N GLY A 32 1.61 8.26 20.77
CA GLY A 32 2.38 8.64 21.97
C GLY A 32 3.87 8.28 21.92
N LEU A 33 4.39 7.94 20.73
CA LEU A 33 5.83 7.93 20.49
C LEU A 33 6.37 9.35 20.59
N ILE A 34 7.56 9.51 21.13
CA ILE A 34 8.21 10.81 21.28
C ILE A 34 8.81 11.19 19.93
N VAL A 35 8.42 12.37 19.44
CA VAL A 35 8.93 12.93 18.19
C VAL A 35 10.46 13.00 18.23
N ASP A 36 11.10 12.67 17.11
CA ASP A 36 12.55 12.60 16.90
C ASP A 36 13.27 11.49 17.68
N GLU A 37 12.56 10.64 18.44
CA GLU A 37 13.15 9.43 19.02
C GLU A 37 13.17 8.28 18.03
N THR A 38 14.25 7.49 18.07
CA THR A 38 14.40 6.29 17.24
C THR A 38 13.96 5.05 18.01
N TYR A 39 13.02 4.33 17.42
CA TYR A 39 12.45 3.09 17.94
C TYR A 39 12.91 1.89 17.12
N THR A 40 13.10 0.77 17.80
CA THR A 40 13.42 -0.52 17.19
C THR A 40 12.20 -1.43 17.24
N VAL A 41 11.77 -1.92 16.08
CA VAL A 41 10.70 -2.93 15.94
C VAL A 41 11.35 -4.27 15.65
N THR A 42 11.09 -5.26 16.51
CA THR A 42 11.53 -6.64 16.33
C THR A 42 10.34 -7.52 16.05
N ILE A 43 10.35 -8.22 14.90
CA ILE A 43 9.26 -9.10 14.45
C ILE A 43 9.74 -10.54 14.56
N ASN A 44 9.07 -11.33 15.42
CA ASN A 44 9.33 -12.76 15.64
C ASN A 44 10.84 -13.06 15.82
N GLU A 45 11.58 -12.17 16.49
CA GLU A 45 13.03 -12.25 16.77
C GLU A 45 13.97 -12.34 15.54
N GLY A 46 13.45 -12.41 14.32
CA GLY A 46 14.24 -12.61 13.10
C GLY A 46 14.43 -11.36 12.24
N ILE A 47 13.55 -10.37 12.36
CA ILE A 47 13.61 -9.13 11.58
C ILE A 47 13.63 -7.94 12.54
N THR A 48 14.61 -7.06 12.34
CA THR A 48 14.78 -5.82 13.11
C THR A 48 14.70 -4.64 12.17
N ILE A 49 13.83 -3.69 12.49
CA ILE A 49 13.62 -2.44 11.75
C ILE A 49 13.79 -1.28 12.71
N LEU A 50 14.40 -0.18 12.27
CA LEU A 50 14.47 1.06 13.03
C LEU A 50 13.65 2.13 12.32
N PHE A 51 12.93 2.94 13.10
CA PHE A 51 12.29 4.14 12.57
C PHE A 51 12.37 5.27 13.61
N THR A 52 12.45 6.50 13.14
CA THR A 52 12.35 7.68 14.00
C THR A 52 10.90 8.14 14.02
N ALA A 53 10.31 8.26 15.20
CA ALA A 53 8.94 8.74 15.33
C ALA A 53 8.90 10.20 14.91
N GLN A 54 7.95 10.52 14.03
CA GLN A 54 7.73 11.87 13.56
C GLN A 54 6.43 12.39 14.17
N ASP A 55 6.37 13.70 14.35
CA ASP A 55 5.13 14.36 14.70
C ASP A 55 4.12 14.14 13.57
N ASP A 56 2.84 14.11 13.91
CA ASP A 56 1.75 14.14 12.94
C ASP A 56 1.63 15.57 12.41
N VAL A 57 2.74 16.11 11.90
CA VAL A 57 2.71 17.27 11.04
C VAL A 57 1.90 16.79 9.86
N ALA A 58 0.71 17.37 9.69
CA ALA A 58 0.00 17.33 8.44
C ALA A 58 0.95 17.91 7.39
N LEU A 59 1.77 17.05 6.80
CA LEU A 59 2.73 17.43 5.79
C LEU A 59 1.92 18.08 4.69
N ALA A 60 2.38 19.24 4.22
CA ALA A 60 1.74 19.89 3.09
C ALA A 60 1.89 18.94 1.89
N MET A 61 0.80 18.23 1.58
CA MET A 61 0.72 17.24 0.53
C MET A 61 0.23 17.90 -0.75
N VAL A 62 0.82 17.54 -1.89
CA VAL A 62 0.47 18.06 -3.21
C VAL A 62 0.05 16.90 -4.10
N GLU A 63 -1.03 17.10 -4.84
CA GLU A 63 -1.53 16.12 -5.79
C GLU A 63 -0.56 15.98 -6.97
N LYS A 64 -0.31 14.73 -7.36
CA LYS A 64 0.56 14.34 -8.44
C LYS A 64 -0.04 13.16 -9.22
N GLU A 65 0.41 13.00 -10.45
CA GLU A 65 0.03 11.86 -11.28
C GLU A 65 0.89 10.64 -10.89
N PRO A 66 0.28 9.50 -10.54
CA PRO A 66 1.02 8.34 -10.08
C PRO A 66 1.76 7.64 -11.24
N PRO A 67 2.99 7.14 -11.01
CA PRO A 67 3.70 6.36 -12.00
C PRO A 67 3.11 4.93 -12.06
N ILE A 68 2.11 4.75 -12.93
CA ILE A 68 1.47 3.44 -13.14
C ILE A 68 2.46 2.48 -13.79
N GLU A 69 2.72 1.35 -13.14
CA GLU A 69 3.60 0.30 -13.67
C GLU A 69 2.82 -0.81 -14.36
N ASN A 70 1.67 -1.19 -13.79
CA ASN A 70 0.83 -2.27 -14.32
C ASN A 70 -0.66 -1.94 -14.13
N ALA A 71 -1.48 -2.46 -15.03
CA ALA A 71 -2.93 -2.41 -14.95
C ALA A 71 -3.54 -3.68 -15.57
N GLU A 72 -4.52 -4.27 -14.89
CA GLU A 72 -5.22 -5.48 -15.32
C GLU A 72 -6.73 -5.32 -15.11
N VAL A 73 -7.53 -5.85 -16.04
CA VAL A 73 -8.99 -5.94 -15.92
C VAL A 73 -9.39 -7.39 -15.85
N ALA A 74 -10.12 -7.76 -14.80
CA ALA A 74 -10.63 -9.11 -14.59
C ALA A 74 -12.16 -9.10 -14.44
N GLU A 75 -12.82 -10.12 -14.99
CA GLU A 75 -14.24 -10.37 -14.73
C GLU A 75 -14.39 -10.94 -13.31
N THR A 76 -15.36 -10.41 -12.56
CA THR A 76 -15.67 -10.80 -11.19
C THR A 76 -17.16 -11.06 -11.04
N VAL A 77 -17.57 -11.63 -9.90
CA VAL A 77 -18.98 -11.85 -9.58
C VAL A 77 -19.66 -10.49 -9.44
N GLY A 78 -20.37 -10.07 -10.49
CA GLY A 78 -21.11 -8.80 -10.54
C GLY A 78 -20.54 -7.73 -11.46
N GLY A 79 -19.47 -7.99 -12.23
CA GLY A 79 -18.96 -7.03 -13.21
C GLY A 79 -17.50 -7.24 -13.57
N TYR A 80 -16.78 -6.13 -13.78
CA TYR A 80 -15.35 -6.11 -14.09
C TYR A 80 -14.62 -5.29 -13.03
N LEU A 81 -13.44 -5.73 -12.63
CA LEU A 81 -12.57 -5.03 -11.70
C LEU A 81 -11.32 -4.57 -12.43
N LEU A 82 -10.96 -3.29 -12.29
CA LEU A 82 -9.66 -2.78 -12.71
C LEU A 82 -8.71 -2.77 -11.51
N THR A 83 -7.61 -3.49 -11.61
CA THR A 83 -6.54 -3.50 -10.62
C THR A 83 -5.32 -2.79 -11.20
N THR A 84 -4.84 -1.74 -10.53
CA THR A 84 -3.65 -0.99 -10.95
C THR A 84 -2.55 -1.05 -9.89
N ALA A 85 -1.30 -1.19 -10.32
CA ALA A 85 -0.12 -1.11 -9.48
C ALA A 85 0.68 0.16 -9.81
N SER A 86 0.94 0.99 -8.81
CA SER A 86 1.79 2.17 -8.94
C SER A 86 2.84 2.21 -7.84
N ARG A 87 4.01 2.76 -8.14
CA ARG A 87 5.01 3.05 -7.11
C ARG A 87 4.76 4.38 -6.45
N LEU A 88 5.05 4.43 -5.17
CA LEU A 88 5.11 5.63 -4.38
C LEU A 88 6.56 6.14 -4.37
N SER A 89 6.85 7.13 -5.21
CA SER A 89 8.21 7.62 -5.51
C SER A 89 8.95 8.12 -4.27
N LEU A 90 8.22 8.65 -3.29
CA LEU A 90 8.75 9.15 -2.02
C LEU A 90 8.52 8.18 -0.85
N GLY A 91 8.06 6.96 -1.11
CA GLY A 91 7.75 5.98 -0.07
C GLY A 91 6.44 6.26 0.68
N SER A 92 5.99 5.29 1.50
CA SER A 92 4.67 5.35 2.16
C SER A 92 4.54 6.49 3.17
N GLY A 93 5.64 6.92 3.77
CA GLY A 93 5.64 8.02 4.74
C GLY A 93 5.46 9.41 4.11
N CYS A 94 5.78 9.55 2.82
CA CYS A 94 5.75 10.84 2.12
C CYS A 94 4.87 10.84 0.88
N SER A 95 4.23 9.73 0.58
CA SER A 95 3.29 9.65 -0.53
C SER A 95 2.22 8.62 -0.26
N ARG A 96 1.01 8.87 -0.78
CA ARG A 96 -0.13 7.96 -0.61
C ARG A 96 -1.12 8.12 -1.75
N PHE A 97 -1.90 7.07 -1.99
CA PHE A 97 -3.06 7.17 -2.88
C PHE A 97 -4.02 8.25 -2.40
N ASN A 98 -4.53 9.06 -3.33
CA ASN A 98 -5.45 10.16 -3.03
C ASN A 98 -6.86 9.81 -3.49
N GLY A 99 -7.00 9.37 -4.74
CA GLY A 99 -8.31 9.06 -5.30
C GLY A 99 -8.27 8.66 -6.76
N HIS A 100 -9.46 8.42 -7.29
CA HIS A 100 -9.67 8.11 -8.70
C HIS A 100 -10.93 8.77 -9.23
N GLU A 101 -10.97 9.03 -10.53
CA GLU A 101 -12.15 9.50 -11.26
C GLU A 101 -12.42 8.57 -12.44
N ILE A 102 -13.69 8.23 -12.65
CA ILE A 102 -14.14 7.39 -13.78
C ILE A 102 -15.03 8.22 -14.68
N ASN A 103 -14.63 8.35 -15.94
CA ASN A 103 -15.39 9.04 -16.96
C ASN A 103 -15.86 8.05 -18.04
N ARG A 104 -17.19 7.95 -18.21
CA ARG A 104 -17.87 7.06 -19.17
C ARG A 104 -18.59 7.85 -20.26
N ARG A 105 -18.03 9.00 -20.66
CA ARG A 105 -18.64 9.88 -21.68
C ARG A 105 -18.71 9.27 -23.09
N PHE A 106 -17.99 8.18 -23.34
CA PHE A 106 -18.02 7.45 -24.61
C PHE A 106 -18.58 6.04 -24.40
N ALA A 107 -19.33 5.53 -25.39
CA ALA A 107 -20.00 4.24 -25.29
C ALA A 107 -19.01 3.04 -25.27
N ASP A 108 -17.85 3.20 -25.89
CA ASP A 108 -16.83 2.17 -26.09
C ASP A 108 -15.53 2.42 -25.30
N ARG A 109 -15.48 3.49 -24.50
CA ARG A 109 -14.27 3.89 -23.77
C ARG A 109 -14.58 4.37 -22.35
N ILE A 110 -13.92 3.74 -21.38
CA ILE A 110 -13.89 4.16 -19.98
C ILE A 110 -12.54 4.82 -19.73
N GLU A 111 -12.55 6.09 -19.33
CA GLU A 111 -11.35 6.82 -18.95
C GLU A 111 -11.24 6.82 -17.42
N VAL A 112 -10.11 6.36 -16.90
CA VAL A 112 -9.83 6.33 -15.45
C VAL A 112 -8.63 7.22 -15.18
N THR A 113 -8.81 8.18 -14.27
CA THR A 113 -7.72 9.02 -13.76
C THR A 113 -7.40 8.59 -12.34
N LEU A 114 -6.13 8.35 -12.05
CA LEU A 114 -5.63 8.04 -10.72
C LEU A 114 -4.81 9.21 -10.20
N THR A 115 -4.94 9.51 -8.91
CA THR A 115 -4.17 10.57 -8.26
C THR A 115 -3.52 10.02 -7.00
N HIS A 116 -2.29 10.45 -6.77
CA HIS A 116 -1.63 10.30 -5.47
C HIS A 116 -1.29 11.67 -4.91
N VAL A 117 -0.91 11.72 -3.64
CA VAL A 117 -0.32 12.91 -3.04
C VAL A 117 1.08 12.60 -2.56
N GLU A 118 1.94 13.60 -2.66
CA GLU A 118 3.33 13.57 -2.23
C GLU A 118 3.64 14.81 -1.38
N VAL A 119 4.57 14.71 -0.43
CA VAL A 119 4.99 15.87 0.38
C VAL A 119 5.61 16.97 -0.47
N ALA A 120 5.29 18.22 -0.17
CA ALA A 120 5.82 19.38 -0.90
C ALA A 120 7.25 19.76 -0.51
N SER A 121 7.73 19.31 0.65
CA SER A 121 9.02 19.70 1.22
C SER A 121 10.08 18.65 0.93
N GLU A 122 11.24 19.09 0.46
CA GLU A 122 12.37 18.23 0.07
C GLU A 122 13.14 17.63 1.26
N ASN A 123 13.00 18.21 2.47
CA ASN A 123 13.72 17.78 3.68
C ASN A 123 12.83 17.05 4.68
N VAL A 124 11.80 16.34 4.19
CA VAL A 124 11.00 15.46 5.04
C VAL A 124 11.69 14.10 5.10
N PRO A 125 11.94 13.54 6.30
CA PRO A 125 12.48 12.20 6.41
C PRO A 125 11.40 11.19 5.97
N CYS A 126 11.48 10.77 4.71
CA CYS A 126 10.57 9.78 4.17
C CYS A 126 11.03 8.36 4.51
N THR A 127 10.08 7.45 4.61
CA THR A 127 10.41 6.03 4.70
C THR A 127 11.11 5.60 3.40
N ALA A 128 12.19 4.84 3.52
CA ALA A 128 12.96 4.37 2.36
C ALA A 128 12.26 3.22 1.61
N ASP A 129 11.04 2.86 2.00
CA ASP A 129 10.27 1.86 1.29
C ASP A 129 9.80 2.45 -0.05
N LEU A 130 9.81 1.64 -1.11
CA LEU A 130 9.15 1.96 -2.38
C LEU A 130 7.93 1.05 -2.50
N PRO A 131 6.88 1.29 -1.71
CA PRO A 131 5.74 0.41 -1.68
C PRO A 131 5.00 0.49 -3.02
N VAL A 132 4.58 -0.67 -3.50
CA VAL A 132 3.65 -0.77 -4.62
C VAL A 132 2.24 -0.66 -4.03
N VAL A 133 1.50 0.36 -4.46
CA VAL A 133 0.09 0.51 -4.12
C VAL A 133 -0.74 -0.19 -5.18
N VAL A 134 -1.54 -1.16 -4.72
CA VAL A 134 -2.55 -1.83 -5.53
C VAL A 134 -3.89 -1.15 -5.26
N THR A 135 -4.51 -0.65 -6.31
CA THR A 135 -5.84 -0.02 -6.24
C THR A 135 -6.82 -0.87 -7.03
N ASP A 136 -7.87 -1.31 -6.36
CA ASP A 136 -9.00 -2.05 -6.93
C ASP A 136 -10.16 -1.08 -7.17
N ILE A 137 -10.57 -0.94 -8.43
CA ILE A 137 -11.61 -0.01 -8.88
C ILE A 137 -12.81 -0.82 -9.41
N PRO A 138 -13.98 -0.78 -8.74
CA PRO A 138 -15.19 -1.50 -9.15
C PRO A 138 -15.96 -0.83 -10.30
#